data_AF-A0ABD1YKZ7-F1
#
_entry.id   AF-A0ABD1YKZ7-F1
#
_cell.length_a   1.000
_cell.length_b   1.000
_cell.length_c   1.000
_cell.angle_alpha   90.00
_cell.angle_beta   90.00
_cell.angle_gamma   90.00
#
_symmetry.space_group_name_H-M   'P 1'
#
loop_
_entity.id
_entity.type
_entity.pdbx_description
1 polymer ?
#
loop_
_entity_poly.entity_id
_entity_poly.type
_entity_poly.pdbx_seq_one_letter_code
_entity_poly.pdbx_strand_id
1 'polypeptide(L)'
;MSDRFGIGESTLAEIFDDCIDAINRILGLLFLRWPLPNEIGAVADAFFRRSSLPNVTGAIDGTHIRIWTPRLADNLVPYYNRKKYHSIALQAIVDADGYFLDVLVGLPGSTNDQHLLIFSGLYNQVCN
;
A
#
# COMPACT_ATOMS: atom_id res chain seq x y z
N MET A 1 20.20 5.63 -16.41
CA MET A 1 18.83 5.91 -16.93
C MET A 1 18.73 7.37 -17.31
N SER A 2 19.33 8.25 -16.52
CA SER A 2 19.65 9.66 -16.81
C SER A 2 20.32 9.91 -18.17
N ASP A 3 21.31 9.09 -18.54
CA ASP A 3 22.07 9.16 -19.79
C ASP A 3 21.19 9.07 -21.06
N ARG A 4 20.06 8.35 -20.98
CA ARG A 4 19.10 8.28 -22.10
C ARG A 4 18.38 9.60 -22.38
N PHE A 5 18.35 10.49 -21.41
CA PHE A 5 17.66 11.78 -21.48
C PHE A 5 18.64 12.97 -21.43
N GLY A 6 19.95 12.70 -21.31
CA GLY A 6 20.98 13.74 -21.26
C GLY A 6 20.90 14.66 -20.03
N ILE A 7 20.34 14.19 -18.91
CA ILE A 7 20.18 14.95 -17.66
C ILE A 7 21.02 14.36 -16.53
N GLY A 8 21.26 15.13 -15.46
CA GLY A 8 21.93 14.65 -14.26
C GLY A 8 21.08 13.67 -13.46
N GLU A 9 21.70 12.72 -12.75
CA GLU A 9 20.98 11.74 -11.90
C GLU A 9 20.11 12.41 -10.82
N SER A 10 20.58 13.52 -10.23
CA SER A 10 19.80 14.28 -9.24
C SER A 10 18.53 14.87 -9.86
N THR A 11 18.65 15.49 -11.04
CA THR A 11 17.51 16.06 -11.75
C THR A 11 16.52 14.99 -12.18
N LEU A 12 16.99 13.81 -12.62
CA LEU A 12 16.10 12.69 -12.92
C LEU A 12 15.33 12.24 -11.67
N ALA A 13 15.98 12.17 -10.51
CA ALA A 13 15.34 11.80 -9.26
C ALA A 13 14.26 12.81 -8.84
N GLU A 14 14.56 14.11 -8.92
CA GLU A 14 13.58 15.18 -8.64
C GLU A 14 12.36 15.08 -9.56
N ILE A 15 12.57 14.91 -10.87
CA ILE A 15 11.47 14.74 -11.83
C ILE A 15 10.64 13.50 -11.51
N PHE A 16 11.30 12.41 -11.10
CA PHE A 16 10.61 11.17 -10.74
C PHE A 16 9.72 11.38 -9.51
N ASP A 17 10.25 12.01 -8.47
CA ASP A 17 9.50 12.32 -7.25
C ASP A 17 8.30 13.24 -7.55
N ASP A 18 8.51 14.30 -8.34
CA ASP A 18 7.43 15.19 -8.79
C ASP A 18 6.33 14.44 -9.55
N CYS A 19 6.71 13.48 -10.40
CA CYS A 19 5.76 12.66 -11.14
C CYS A 19 4.95 11.74 -10.20
N ILE A 20 5.61 11.10 -9.24
CA ILE A 20 4.94 10.24 -8.25
C ILE A 20 3.98 11.06 -7.39
N ASP A 21 4.38 12.24 -6.94
CA ASP A 21 3.54 13.13 -6.16
C ASP A 21 2.33 13.61 -6.96
N ALA A 22 2.50 13.96 -8.23
CA ALA A 22 1.40 14.32 -9.11
C ALA A 22 0.40 13.17 -9.30
N ILE A 23 0.90 11.95 -9.52
CA ILE A 23 0.08 10.73 -9.63
C ILE A 23 -0.70 10.50 -8.34
N ASN A 24 -0.04 10.54 -7.19
CA ASN A 24 -0.69 10.30 -5.90
C ASN A 24 -1.75 11.36 -5.60
N ARG A 25 -1.48 12.63 -5.91
CA ARG A 25 -2.42 13.73 -5.68
C ARG A 25 -3.66 13.66 -6.57
N ILE A 26 -3.50 13.24 -7.83
CA ILE A 26 -4.60 13.23 -8.80
C ILE A 26 -5.34 11.89 -8.77
N LEU A 27 -4.61 10.78 -8.92
CA LEU A 27 -5.19 9.44 -9.04
C LEU A 27 -5.45 8.81 -7.68
N GLY A 28 -4.62 9.09 -6.67
CA GLY A 28 -4.81 8.53 -5.33
C GLY A 28 -6.20 8.85 -4.78
N LEU A 29 -6.64 10.11 -4.88
CA LEU A 29 -7.98 10.53 -4.42
C LEU A 29 -9.14 9.93 -5.21
N LEU A 30 -8.90 9.56 -6.47
CA LEU A 30 -9.93 9.00 -7.35
C LEU A 30 -10.12 7.50 -7.15
N PHE A 31 -9.02 6.77 -6.93
CA PHE A 31 -9.01 5.31 -6.96
C PHE A 31 -8.83 4.67 -5.57
N LEU A 32 -8.08 5.28 -4.65
CA LEU A 32 -7.86 4.75 -3.30
C LEU A 32 -8.94 5.27 -2.35
N ARG A 33 -10.16 4.76 -2.51
CA ARG A 33 -11.28 5.05 -1.61
C ARG A 33 -12.05 3.80 -1.24
N TRP A 34 -12.55 3.78 -0.01
CA TRP A 34 -13.51 2.77 0.39
C TRP A 34 -14.83 2.92 -0.39
N PRO A 35 -15.54 1.82 -0.71
CA PRO A 35 -16.86 1.89 -1.33
C PRO A 35 -17.85 2.69 -0.49
N LEU A 36 -18.66 3.51 -1.14
CA LEU A 36 -19.76 4.24 -0.49
C LEU A 36 -20.87 3.28 -0.05
N PRO A 37 -21.74 3.66 0.90
CA PRO A 37 -22.81 2.78 1.39
C PRO A 37 -23.71 2.18 0.30
N ASN A 38 -23.97 2.93 -0.78
CA ASN A 38 -24.75 2.48 -1.93
C ASN A 38 -23.98 1.57 -2.91
N GLU A 39 -22.64 1.49 -2.79
CA GLU A 39 -21.76 0.65 -3.60
C GLU A 39 -21.41 -0.67 -2.90
N ILE A 40 -21.46 -0.72 -1.56
CA ILE A 40 -21.09 -1.87 -0.73
C ILE A 40 -21.79 -3.17 -1.17
N GLY A 41 -23.10 -3.12 -1.49
CA GLY A 41 -23.85 -4.30 -1.93
C GLY A 41 -23.30 -4.88 -3.24
N ALA A 42 -22.95 -4.02 -4.19
CA ALA A 42 -22.38 -4.45 -5.47
C ALA A 42 -21.00 -5.09 -5.30
N VAL A 43 -20.18 -4.56 -4.39
CA VAL A 43 -18.86 -5.13 -4.05
C VAL A 43 -19.03 -6.50 -3.38
N ALA A 44 -19.96 -6.62 -2.42
CA ALA A 44 -20.26 -7.89 -1.76
C ALA A 44 -20.74 -8.96 -2.75
N ASP A 45 -21.62 -8.58 -3.69
CA ASP A 45 -22.06 -9.48 -4.74
C ASP A 45 -20.92 -9.89 -5.68
N ALA A 46 -20.00 -8.97 -5.99
CA ALA A 46 -18.82 -9.28 -6.81
C ALA A 46 -17.90 -10.29 -6.14
N PHE A 47 -17.64 -10.15 -4.84
CA PHE A 47 -16.91 -11.14 -4.08
C PHE A 47 -17.64 -12.47 -4.02
N PHE A 48 -18.95 -12.47 -3.73
CA PHE A 48 -19.74 -13.69 -3.68
C PHE A 48 -19.67 -14.46 -5.01
N ARG A 49 -19.76 -13.77 -6.15
CA ARG A 49 -19.62 -14.39 -7.47
C ARG A 49 -18.23 -15.03 -7.70
N ARG A 50 -17.15 -14.46 -7.15
CA ARG A 50 -15.78 -14.96 -7.36
C ARG A 50 -15.34 -16.01 -6.34
N SER A 51 -15.71 -15.87 -5.07
CA SER A 51 -15.20 -16.70 -3.96
C SER A 51 -16.28 -17.50 -3.24
N SER A 52 -17.57 -17.29 -3.54
CA SER A 52 -18.72 -17.83 -2.78
C SER A 52 -18.77 -17.39 -1.31
N LEU A 53 -18.01 -16.35 -0.93
CA LEU A 53 -18.05 -15.77 0.42
C LEU A 53 -19.04 -14.60 0.46
N PRO A 54 -20.11 -14.68 1.29
CA PRO A 54 -21.07 -13.59 1.41
C PRO A 54 -20.51 -12.43 2.23
N ASN A 55 -21.05 -11.23 2.01
CA ASN A 55 -20.77 -10.02 2.81
C ASN A 55 -19.29 -9.59 2.87
N VAL A 56 -18.47 -9.96 1.88
CA VAL A 56 -17.08 -9.52 1.77
C VAL A 56 -17.02 -8.22 0.99
N THR A 57 -16.50 -7.15 1.58
CA THR A 57 -16.42 -5.81 0.95
C THR A 57 -15.01 -5.40 0.58
N GLY A 58 -14.03 -6.24 0.88
CA GLY A 58 -12.62 -6.04 0.59
C GLY A 58 -11.79 -7.22 1.09
N ALA A 59 -10.66 -7.47 0.43
CA ALA A 59 -9.67 -8.45 0.86
C ALA A 59 -8.39 -7.75 1.26
N ILE A 60 -7.96 -7.95 2.51
CA ILE A 60 -6.79 -7.34 3.11
C ILE A 60 -5.61 -8.30 3.15
N ASP A 61 -4.42 -7.85 2.77
CA ASP A 61 -3.18 -8.60 2.95
C ASP A 61 -1.97 -7.67 3.17
N GLY A 62 -0.93 -8.21 3.80
CA GLY A 62 0.33 -7.55 4.07
C GLY A 62 1.50 -8.16 3.29
N THR A 63 2.39 -7.30 2.77
CA THR A 63 3.62 -7.73 2.09
C THR A 63 4.83 -6.91 2.52
N HIS A 64 6.03 -7.38 2.16
CA HIS A 64 7.30 -6.76 2.51
C HIS A 64 8.06 -6.33 1.27
N ILE A 65 8.30 -5.02 1.14
CA ILE A 65 9.16 -4.44 0.12
C ILE A 65 10.60 -4.52 0.65
N ARG A 66 11.42 -5.39 0.05
CA ARG A 66 12.81 -5.55 0.45
C ARG A 66 13.58 -4.25 0.16
N ILE A 67 14.33 -3.78 1.16
CA ILE A 67 15.17 -2.57 1.03
C ILE A 67 16.65 -2.93 1.03
N TRP A 68 17.43 -2.19 0.26
CA TRP A 68 18.88 -2.24 0.38
C TRP A 68 19.30 -1.50 1.64
N THR A 69 20.18 -2.12 2.43
CA THR A 69 20.56 -1.61 3.73
C THR A 69 22.01 -1.13 3.70
N PRO A 70 22.28 0.18 3.86
CA PRO A 70 23.65 0.67 3.96
C PRO A 70 24.30 0.08 5.22
N ARG A 71 25.54 -0.42 5.10
CA ARG A 71 26.28 -1.03 6.23
C ARG A 71 26.51 -0.07 7.41
N LEU A 72 26.32 1.23 7.20
CA LEU A 72 26.56 2.32 8.14
C LEU A 72 25.27 2.93 8.71
N ALA A 73 24.10 2.39 8.37
CA ALA A 73 22.85 2.92 8.89
C ALA A 73 22.65 2.46 10.35
N ASP A 74 22.60 3.42 11.27
CA ASP A 74 22.13 3.20 12.63
C ASP A 74 20.60 2.90 12.60
N ASN A 75 20.10 2.11 13.56
CA ASN A 75 18.68 1.80 13.74
C ASN A 75 17.98 0.96 12.65
N LEU A 76 18.65 -0.07 12.11
CA LEU A 76 18.06 -1.00 11.12
C LEU A 76 17.19 -2.11 11.71
N VAL A 77 17.30 -2.36 13.03
CA VAL A 77 16.58 -3.43 13.74
C VAL A 77 15.06 -3.41 13.46
N PRO A 78 14.36 -2.25 13.48
CA PRO A 78 12.93 -2.21 13.19
C PRO A 78 12.57 -2.65 11.76
N TYR A 79 13.49 -2.56 10.81
CA TYR A 79 13.23 -2.95 9.43
C TYR A 79 13.45 -4.44 9.18
N TYR A 80 14.10 -5.16 10.11
CA TYR A 80 14.36 -6.58 9.97
C TYR A 80 13.10 -7.41 10.26
N ASN A 81 12.61 -8.12 9.24
CA ASN A 81 11.36 -8.85 9.31
C ASN A 81 11.52 -10.31 9.74
N ARG A 82 10.38 -10.98 9.99
CA ARG A 82 10.30 -12.42 10.30
C ARG A 82 10.87 -13.34 9.23
N LYS A 83 10.98 -12.87 7.98
CA LYS A 83 11.57 -13.61 6.85
C LYS A 83 13.09 -13.39 6.73
N LYS A 84 13.73 -12.79 7.75
CA LYS A 84 15.18 -12.63 7.88
C LYS A 84 15.79 -11.69 6.83
N TYR A 85 15.11 -10.60 6.50
CA TYR A 85 15.67 -9.52 5.69
C TYR A 85 15.09 -8.15 6.07
N HIS A 86 15.79 -7.07 5.70
CA HIS A 86 15.29 -5.71 5.91
C HIS A 86 14.23 -5.35 4.86
N SER A 87 13.11 -4.81 5.31
CA SER A 87 12.00 -4.42 4.45
C SER A 87 11.20 -3.26 5.01
N ILE A 88 10.45 -2.61 4.14
CA ILE A 88 9.31 -1.77 4.49
C ILE A 88 8.06 -2.64 4.40
N ALA A 89 7.17 -2.52 5.37
CA ALA A 89 5.87 -3.18 5.35
C ALA A 89 4.87 -2.39 4.49
N LEU A 90 4.05 -3.13 3.75
CA LEU A 90 2.92 -2.63 2.99
C LEU A 90 1.69 -3.44 3.36
N GLN A 91 0.57 -2.78 3.60
CA GLN A 91 -0.75 -3.39 3.66
C GLN A 91 -1.58 -2.82 2.53
N ALA A 92 -2.37 -3.67 1.90
CA ALA A 92 -3.32 -3.23 0.89
C ALA A 92 -4.66 -3.94 1.07
N ILE A 93 -5.71 -3.26 0.65
CA ILE A 93 -7.04 -3.82 0.51
C ILE A 93 -7.47 -3.68 -0.93
N VAL A 94 -8.02 -4.77 -1.46
CA VAL A 94 -8.51 -4.81 -2.83
C VAL A 94 -9.98 -5.21 -2.89
N ASP A 95 -10.65 -4.80 -3.96
CA ASP A 95 -11.97 -5.31 -4.31
C ASP A 95 -11.88 -6.72 -4.92
N ALA A 96 -13.03 -7.25 -5.35
CA ALA A 96 -13.12 -8.59 -5.92
C ALA A 96 -12.31 -8.73 -7.21
N ASP A 97 -12.12 -7.64 -7.96
CA ASP A 97 -11.38 -7.60 -9.22
C ASP A 97 -9.87 -7.36 -9.04
N GLY A 98 -9.44 -7.03 -7.83
CA GLY A 98 -8.05 -6.79 -7.46
C GLY A 98 -7.64 -5.32 -7.52
N TYR A 99 -8.59 -4.39 -7.67
CA TYR A 99 -8.32 -2.95 -7.61
C TYR A 99 -8.11 -2.51 -6.16
N PHE A 100 -7.08 -1.70 -5.93
CA PHE A 100 -6.78 -1.17 -4.60
C PHE A 100 -7.88 -0.22 -4.12
N LEU A 101 -8.43 -0.52 -2.95
CA LEU A 101 -9.37 0.32 -2.20
C LEU A 101 -8.65 1.16 -1.15
N ASP A 102 -7.61 0.61 -0.54
CA ASP A 102 -6.76 1.26 0.45
C ASP A 102 -5.34 0.69 0.40
N VAL A 103 -4.34 1.52 0.65
CA VAL A 103 -2.92 1.12 0.69
C VAL A 103 -2.21 1.90 1.79
N LEU A 104 -1.56 1.18 2.71
CA LEU A 104 -0.63 1.74 3.68
C LEU A 104 0.77 1.19 3.40
N VAL A 105 1.75 2.08 3.23
CA VAL A 105 3.16 1.73 3.01
C VAL A 105 4.05 2.64 3.83
N GLY A 106 5.22 2.14 4.24
CA GLY A 106 6.26 2.96 4.88
C GLY A 106 6.58 2.56 6.31
N LEU A 107 5.82 1.65 6.92
CA LEU A 107 6.13 1.16 8.26
C LEU A 107 7.34 0.21 8.26
N PRO A 108 8.07 0.09 9.38
CA PRO A 108 9.19 -0.84 9.48
C PRO A 108 8.78 -2.29 9.22
N GLY A 109 9.66 -3.09 8.63
CA GLY A 109 9.40 -4.49 8.29
C GLY A 109 9.15 -5.43 9.47
N SER A 110 9.45 -5.01 10.70
CA SER A 110 9.08 -5.75 11.91
C SER A 110 7.64 -5.49 12.37
N THR A 111 6.94 -4.50 11.79
CA THR A 111 5.56 -4.15 12.16
C THR A 111 4.60 -5.30 11.89
N ASN A 112 3.75 -5.61 12.88
CA ASN A 112 2.72 -6.63 12.78
C ASN A 112 1.49 -6.12 12.00
N ASP A 113 0.77 -7.03 11.35
CA ASP A 113 -0.42 -6.80 10.53
C ASP A 113 -1.54 -6.07 11.31
N GLN A 114 -1.69 -6.36 12.61
CA GLN A 114 -2.63 -5.65 13.49
C GLN A 114 -2.28 -4.16 13.61
N HIS A 115 -1.00 -3.83 13.77
CA HIS A 115 -0.56 -2.44 13.84
C HIS A 115 -0.74 -1.75 12.50
N LEU A 116 -0.44 -2.43 11.38
CA LEU A 116 -0.69 -1.88 10.04
C LEU A 116 -2.16 -1.50 9.85
N LEU A 117 -3.10 -2.36 10.27
CA LEU A 117 -4.54 -2.09 10.15
C LEU A 117 -5.02 -0.92 11.03
N ILE A 118 -4.46 -0.78 12.24
CA ILE A 118 -4.79 0.35 13.11
C ILE A 118 -4.22 1.65 12.52
N PHE A 119 -2.99 1.60 12.00
CA PHE A 119 -2.31 2.76 11.43
C PHE A 119 -2.90 3.23 10.09
N SER A 120 -3.52 2.35 9.29
CA SER A 120 -4.14 2.75 8.03
C SER A 120 -5.37 3.65 8.23
N GLY A 121 -5.90 3.71 9.47
CA GLY A 121 -7.09 4.50 9.78
C GLY A 121 -8.39 3.85 9.33
N LEU A 122 -8.33 2.78 8.53
CA LEU A 122 -9.49 2.05 8.04
C LEU A 122 -10.33 1.48 9.17
N TYR A 123 -9.70 0.96 10.23
CA TYR A 123 -10.43 0.46 11.40
C TYR A 123 -11.43 1.50 11.91
N ASN A 124 -11.05 2.78 11.92
CA ASN A 124 -11.92 3.86 12.36
C ASN A 124 -12.99 4.24 11.32
N GLN A 125 -12.74 3.99 10.03
CA GLN A 125 -13.66 4.30 8.93
C GLN A 125 -14.74 3.24 8.72
N VAL A 126 -14.43 1.96 9.00
CA VAL A 126 -15.31 0.83 8.67
C VAL A 126 -15.99 0.25 9.92
N CYS A 127 -15.37 0.36 11.11
CA CYS A 127 -15.91 -0.23 12.34
C CYS A 127 -16.69 0.75 13.24
N ASN A 128 -16.75 2.04 12.89
CA ASN A 128 -17.58 3.06 13.56
C ASN A 128 -18.67 3.57 12.62
#